data_AF-A0A3D3EZX8-F1
#
_entry.id   AF-A0A3D3EZX8-F1
#
_cell.length_a   1.000
_cell.length_b   1.000
_cell.length_c   1.000
_cell.angle_alpha   90.00
_cell.angle_beta   90.00
_cell.angle_gamma   90.00
#
_symmetry.space_group_name_H-M   'P 1'
#
loop_
_entity.id
_entity.type
_entity.pdbx_description
1 polymer ?
#
loop_
_entity_poly.entity_id
_entity_poly.type
_entity_poly.pdbx_seq_one_letter_code
_entity_poly.pdbx_strand_id
1 'polypeptide(L)'
;MTEKNGKSRVKYYIVAALIIIIVALILVIPRWNAYQTQKRAEEVRAAVEALHSYVDNFWQTQGSAGGFDLDAALVEIGLKSKVIENWNFAIAWKSSEIYTTQMVEKLKNVNENEFVFVAPYKVIMATATARNPVGEGRKLWFDGDNNSYHGFGADDKIEPDWGRIFPNP
;
A
#
# COMPACT_ATOMS: atom_id res chain seq x y z
N MET A 1 44.00 -48.74 -27.98
CA MET A 1 44.03 -47.32 -27.57
C MET A 1 42.59 -46.82 -27.55
N THR A 2 41.91 -46.90 -26.40
CA THR A 2 40.47 -46.62 -26.30
C THR A 2 40.18 -45.88 -25.00
N GLU A 3 40.57 -44.60 -24.97
CA GLU A 3 40.11 -43.68 -23.93
C GLU A 3 39.91 -42.30 -24.55
N LYS A 4 38.69 -42.02 -25.04
CA LYS A 4 38.26 -40.63 -25.30
C LYS A 4 36.75 -40.44 -25.51
N ASN A 5 35.88 -41.29 -24.94
CA ASN A 5 34.42 -41.14 -25.14
C ASN A 5 33.61 -40.75 -23.88
N GLY A 6 34.13 -40.96 -22.67
CA GLY A 6 33.45 -40.58 -21.42
C GLY A 6 33.39 -39.06 -21.20
N LYS A 7 34.49 -38.35 -21.52
CA LYS A 7 34.62 -36.90 -21.29
C LYS A 7 33.67 -36.05 -22.15
N SER A 8 33.17 -36.59 -23.26
CA SER A 8 32.21 -35.94 -24.16
C SER A 8 30.79 -36.04 -23.61
N ARG A 9 30.34 -37.23 -23.21
CA ARG A 9 29.00 -37.48 -22.64
C ARG A 9 28.76 -36.72 -21.33
N VAL A 10 29.79 -36.64 -20.47
CA VAL A 10 29.73 -35.84 -19.23
C VAL A 10 29.44 -34.37 -19.51
N LYS A 11 30.04 -33.78 -20.55
CA LYS A 11 29.74 -32.39 -20.95
C LYS A 11 28.29 -32.21 -21.39
N TYR A 12 27.74 -33.17 -22.14
CA TYR A 12 26.33 -33.12 -22.54
C TYR A 12 25.38 -33.23 -21.34
N TYR A 13 25.66 -34.09 -20.37
CA TYR A 13 24.85 -34.16 -19.14
C TYR A 13 24.94 -32.88 -18.31
N ILE A 14 26.12 -32.26 -18.21
CA ILE A 14 26.29 -30.97 -17.53
C ILE A 14 25.49 -29.89 -18.26
N VAL A 15 25.58 -29.81 -19.59
CA VAL A 15 24.81 -28.83 -20.39
C VAL A 15 23.30 -29.06 -20.26
N ALA A 16 22.85 -30.32 -20.33
CA ALA A 16 21.44 -30.67 -20.14
C ALA A 16 20.95 -30.30 -18.72
N ALA A 17 21.73 -30.59 -17.68
CA ALA A 17 21.41 -30.21 -16.31
C ALA A 17 21.35 -28.68 -16.14
N LEU A 18 22.27 -27.93 -16.75
CA LEU A 18 22.24 -26.46 -16.73
C LEU A 18 20.99 -25.90 -17.41
N ILE A 19 20.58 -26.46 -18.56
CA ILE A 19 19.35 -26.05 -19.24
C ILE A 19 18.13 -26.30 -18.34
N ILE A 20 18.05 -27.47 -17.69
CA ILE A 20 16.96 -27.79 -16.76
C ILE A 20 16.93 -26.80 -15.58
N ILE A 21 18.08 -26.45 -15.00
CA ILE A 21 18.16 -25.47 -13.92
C ILE A 21 17.69 -24.09 -14.39
N ILE A 22 18.11 -23.65 -15.58
CA ILE A 22 17.69 -22.36 -16.15
C ILE A 22 16.17 -22.34 -16.34
N VAL A 23 15.60 -23.41 -16.92
CA VAL A 23 14.14 -23.54 -17.11
C VAL A 23 13.40 -23.54 -15.77
N ALA A 24 13.93 -24.23 -14.75
CA ALA A 24 13.35 -24.22 -13.41
C ALA A 24 13.37 -22.81 -12.78
N LEU A 25 14.48 -22.08 -12.92
CA LEU A 25 14.59 -20.70 -12.41
C LEU A 25 13.61 -19.74 -13.10
N ILE A 26 13.41 -19.88 -14.41
CA ILE A 26 12.43 -19.09 -15.17
C ILE A 26 11.01 -19.28 -14.61
N LEU A 27 10.67 -20.47 -14.10
CA LEU A 27 9.35 -20.74 -13.53
C LEU A 27 9.23 -20.29 -12.07
N VAL A 28 10.30 -20.42 -11.27
CA VAL A 28 10.28 -20.13 -9.83
C VAL A 28 10.36 -18.63 -9.54
N ILE A 29 11.23 -17.89 -10.24
CA ILE A 29 11.48 -16.47 -9.95
C ILE A 29 10.21 -15.60 -10.08
N PRO A 30 9.40 -15.70 -11.15
CA PRO A 30 8.19 -14.89 -11.28
C PRO A 30 7.18 -15.16 -10.17
N ARG A 31 7.01 -16.43 -9.78
CA ARG A 31 6.09 -16.82 -8.70
C ARG A 31 6.57 -16.30 -7.35
N TRP A 32 7.87 -16.39 -7.08
CA TRP A 32 8.47 -15.85 -5.85
C TRP A 32 8.30 -14.33 -5.78
N ASN A 33 8.56 -13.63 -6.88
CA ASN A 33 8.39 -12.18 -6.95
C ASN A 33 6.93 -11.78 -6.72
N ALA A 34 5.98 -12.47 -7.37
CA ALA A 34 4.55 -12.23 -7.16
C ALA A 34 4.14 -12.43 -5.69
N TYR A 35 4.61 -13.50 -5.05
CA TYR A 35 4.37 -13.77 -3.64
C TYR A 35 4.95 -12.66 -2.73
N GLN A 36 6.18 -12.23 -2.99
CA GLN A 36 6.79 -11.14 -2.22
C GLN A 36 6.05 -9.81 -2.41
N THR A 37 5.58 -9.52 -3.62
CA THR A 37 4.78 -8.32 -3.91
C THR A 37 3.45 -8.36 -3.15
N GLN A 38 2.74 -9.49 -3.15
CA GLN A 38 1.49 -9.66 -2.40
C GLN A 38 1.71 -9.49 -0.90
N LYS A 39 2.73 -10.15 -0.34
CA LYS A 39 3.07 -10.01 1.08
C LYS A 39 3.35 -8.55 1.46
N ARG A 40 4.09 -7.83 0.62
CA ARG A 40 4.40 -6.40 0.86
C ARG A 40 3.16 -5.52 0.74
N ALA A 41 2.26 -5.84 -0.18
CA ALA A 41 0.97 -5.18 -0.30
C ALA A 41 0.12 -5.38 0.96
N GLU A 42 0.04 -6.59 1.49
CA GLU A 42 -0.64 -6.88 2.75
C GLU A 42 -0.02 -6.12 3.93
N GLU A 43 1.32 -6.06 4.01
CA GLU A 43 2.05 -5.34 5.05
C GLU A 43 1.72 -3.84 5.05
N VAL A 44 1.75 -3.19 3.88
CA VAL A 44 1.39 -1.76 3.79
C VAL A 44 -0.11 -1.54 3.95
N ARG A 45 -0.97 -2.44 3.46
CA ARG A 45 -2.42 -2.37 3.66
C ARG A 45 -2.79 -2.39 5.13
N ALA A 46 -2.21 -3.32 5.89
CA ALA A 46 -2.40 -3.38 7.34
C ALA A 46 -1.90 -2.12 8.04
N ALA A 47 -0.79 -1.53 7.58
CA ALA A 47 -0.28 -0.28 8.16
C ALA A 47 -1.19 0.93 7.89
N VAL A 48 -1.70 1.08 6.66
CA VAL A 48 -2.67 2.14 6.31
C VAL A 48 -4.00 1.91 7.05
N GLU A 49 -4.44 0.66 7.20
CA GLU A 49 -5.65 0.29 7.96
C GLU A 49 -5.52 0.60 9.46
N ALA A 50 -4.36 0.32 10.05
CA ALA A 50 -4.09 0.69 11.43
C ALA A 50 -4.04 2.21 11.63
N LEU A 51 -3.39 2.94 10.71
CA LEU A 51 -3.37 4.41 10.74
C LEU A 51 -4.77 4.99 10.56
N HIS A 52 -5.54 4.48 9.61
CA HIS A 52 -6.94 4.85 9.39
C HIS A 52 -7.76 4.69 10.68
N SER A 53 -7.69 3.51 11.32
CA SER A 53 -8.43 3.26 12.56
C SER A 53 -7.99 4.20 13.70
N TYR A 54 -6.68 4.47 13.81
CA TYR A 54 -6.15 5.40 14.81
C TYR A 54 -6.65 6.83 14.57
N VAL A 55 -6.64 7.28 13.31
CA VAL A 55 -7.13 8.60 12.90
C VAL A 55 -8.61 8.76 13.21
N ASP A 56 -9.43 7.75 12.91
CA ASP A 56 -10.85 7.76 13.24
C ASP A 56 -11.08 7.88 14.75
N ASN A 57 -10.36 7.11 15.55
CA ASN A 57 -10.44 7.17 17.01
C ASN A 57 -9.99 8.53 17.56
N PHE A 58 -8.90 9.08 17.02
CA PHE A 58 -8.42 10.41 17.38
C PHE A 58 -9.48 11.47 17.09
N TRP A 59 -10.07 11.44 15.89
CA TRP A 59 -11.09 12.41 15.50
C TRP A 59 -12.36 12.28 16.35
N GLN A 60 -12.80 11.06 16.65
CA GLN A 60 -13.95 10.83 17.53
C GLN A 60 -13.72 11.37 18.95
N THR A 61 -12.47 11.34 19.42
CA THR A 61 -12.10 11.80 20.77
C THR A 61 -11.89 13.31 20.85
N GLN A 62 -11.18 13.89 19.88
CA GLN A 62 -10.80 15.31 19.89
C GLN A 62 -11.75 16.23 19.12
N GLY A 63 -12.53 15.68 18.19
CA GLY A 63 -13.46 16.43 17.34
C GLY A 63 -12.79 17.34 16.30
N SER A 64 -11.47 17.27 16.12
CA SER A 64 -10.73 18.05 15.14
C SER A 64 -9.45 17.36 14.71
N ALA A 65 -8.85 17.82 13.60
CA ALA A 65 -7.53 17.38 13.13
C ALA A 65 -6.38 18.15 13.82
N GLY A 66 -6.72 19.19 14.59
CA GLY A 66 -5.73 20.03 15.25
C GLY A 66 -4.94 19.23 16.28
N GLY A 67 -3.62 19.34 16.24
CA GLY A 67 -2.73 18.63 17.16
C GLY A 67 -2.50 17.15 16.81
N PHE A 68 -3.00 16.67 15.67
CA PHE A 68 -2.63 15.34 15.18
C PHE A 68 -1.15 15.32 14.75
N ASP A 69 -0.35 14.48 15.39
CA ASP A 69 1.04 14.23 15.03
C ASP A 69 1.15 12.85 14.38
N LEU A 70 1.45 12.85 13.08
CA LEU A 70 1.54 11.61 12.29
C LEU A 70 2.71 10.74 12.77
N ASP A 71 3.88 11.31 13.04
CA ASP A 71 5.05 10.54 13.43
C ASP A 71 4.85 9.88 14.79
N ALA A 72 4.27 10.62 15.75
CA ALA A 72 3.87 10.08 17.03
C ALA A 72 2.82 8.96 16.88
N ALA A 73 1.82 9.14 16.01
CA ALA A 73 0.79 8.14 15.75
C ALA A 73 1.39 6.85 15.17
N LEU A 74 2.30 6.92 14.19
CA LEU A 74 2.94 5.74 13.60
C LEU A 74 3.74 4.95 14.65
N VAL A 75 4.37 5.64 15.61
CA VAL A 75 5.07 5.03 16.74
C VAL A 75 4.09 4.38 17.72
N GLU A 76 3.00 5.05 18.09
CA GLU A 76 2.00 4.53 19.04
C GLU A 76 1.24 3.32 18.49
N ILE A 77 0.93 3.32 17.18
CA ILE A 77 0.38 2.16 16.46
C ILE A 77 1.34 0.96 16.53
N GLY A 78 2.63 1.20 16.75
CA GLY A 78 3.65 0.15 16.83
C GLY A 78 4.02 -0.41 15.46
N LEU A 79 4.05 0.43 14.42
CA LEU A 79 4.47 -0.02 13.09
C LEU A 79 5.92 -0.50 13.12
N LYS A 80 6.20 -1.61 12.44
CA LYS A 80 7.55 -2.15 12.32
C LYS A 80 8.46 -1.11 11.67
N SER A 81 9.68 -0.93 12.19
CA SER A 81 10.66 0.03 11.63
C SER A 81 10.87 -0.13 10.13
N LYS A 82 10.88 -1.37 9.63
CA LYS A 82 10.98 -1.66 8.20
C LYS A 82 9.83 -1.08 7.38
N VAL A 83 8.61 -1.01 7.92
CA VAL A 83 7.47 -0.39 7.22
C VAL A 83 7.68 1.13 7.16
N ILE A 84 8.06 1.74 8.28
CA ILE A 84 8.34 3.18 8.38
C ILE A 84 9.50 3.60 7.44
N GLU A 85 10.54 2.79 7.33
CA GLU A 85 11.67 3.06 6.41
C GLU A 85 11.32 2.92 4.93
N ASN A 86 10.37 2.03 4.61
CA ASN A 86 10.00 1.72 3.22
C ASN A 86 8.81 2.55 2.73
N TRP A 87 8.05 3.19 3.63
CA TRP A 87 6.83 3.89 3.30
C TRP A 87 6.73 5.23 4.02
N ASN A 88 6.55 6.30 3.25
CA ASN A 88 6.17 7.61 3.77
C ASN A 88 4.66 7.68 3.88
N PHE A 89 4.14 8.03 5.05
CA PHE A 89 2.71 8.17 5.28
C PHE A 89 2.29 9.64 5.15
N ALA A 90 1.06 9.88 4.72
CA ALA A 90 0.48 11.21 4.67
C ALA A 90 -1.05 11.16 4.83
N ILE A 91 -1.62 12.22 5.39
CA ILE A 91 -3.06 12.39 5.57
C ILE A 91 -3.47 13.72 4.97
N ALA A 92 -4.44 13.69 4.05
CA ALA A 92 -5.10 14.88 3.53
C ALA A 92 -6.41 15.11 4.25
N TRP A 93 -6.46 16.08 5.17
CA TRP A 93 -7.68 16.42 5.90
C TRP A 93 -8.70 17.16 5.04
N LYS A 94 -9.99 17.00 5.35
CA LYS A 94 -11.03 17.89 4.81
C LYS A 94 -11.03 19.19 5.61
N SER A 95 -11.34 20.29 4.94
CA SER A 95 -11.73 21.50 5.66
C SER A 95 -13.06 21.26 6.38
N SER A 96 -13.29 21.96 7.48
CA SER A 96 -14.56 21.86 8.22
C SER A 96 -15.76 22.12 7.31
N GLU A 97 -15.65 23.05 6.36
CA GLU A 97 -16.68 23.35 5.37
C GLU A 97 -17.00 22.17 4.44
N ILE A 98 -15.97 21.50 3.90
CA ILE A 98 -16.17 20.34 3.03
C ILE A 98 -16.81 19.20 3.82
N TYR A 99 -16.31 18.95 5.05
CA TYR A 99 -16.83 17.90 5.92
C TYR A 99 -18.31 18.13 6.27
N THR A 100 -18.66 19.33 6.73
CA THR A 100 -20.06 19.64 7.11
C THR A 100 -20.99 19.64 5.90
N THR A 101 -20.53 20.15 4.75
CA THR A 101 -21.31 20.13 3.50
C THR A 101 -21.61 18.71 3.07
N GLN A 102 -20.61 17.83 3.02
CA GLN A 102 -20.81 16.42 2.68
C GLN A 102 -21.73 15.71 3.67
N MET A 103 -21.59 15.98 4.97
CA MET A 103 -22.46 15.41 5.99
C MET A 103 -23.92 15.82 5.76
N VAL A 104 -24.18 17.12 5.57
CA VAL A 104 -25.53 17.63 5.28
C VAL A 104 -26.08 17.04 3.99
N GLU A 105 -25.26 16.95 2.93
CA GLU A 105 -25.67 16.40 1.64
C GLU A 105 -26.03 14.91 1.73
N LYS A 106 -25.19 14.10 2.38
CA LYS A 106 -25.49 12.69 2.54
C LYS A 106 -26.73 12.47 3.41
N LEU A 107 -26.92 13.27 4.47
CA LEU A 107 -28.12 13.19 5.32
C LEU A 107 -29.41 13.56 4.59
N LYS A 108 -29.37 14.44 3.57
CA LYS A 108 -30.55 14.79 2.76
C LYS A 108 -31.08 13.63 1.92
N ASN A 109 -30.23 12.67 1.58
CA ASN A 109 -30.56 11.53 0.73
C ASN A 109 -30.88 10.25 1.53
N VAL A 110 -30.90 10.33 2.86
CA VAL A 110 -31.25 9.19 3.72
C VAL A 110 -32.76 9.08 3.81
N ASN A 111 -33.34 8.16 3.05
CA ASN A 111 -34.79 7.93 3.04
C ASN A 111 -35.24 6.94 4.12
N GLU A 112 -34.35 6.10 4.66
CA GLU A 112 -34.59 5.17 5.78
C GLU A 112 -33.29 4.96 6.57
N ASN A 113 -33.35 4.42 7.80
CA ASN A 113 -32.33 4.26 8.87
C ASN A 113 -30.91 3.72 8.48
N GLU A 114 -30.29 4.23 7.43
CA GLU A 114 -28.96 3.86 6.97
C GLU A 114 -27.90 4.72 7.67
N PHE A 115 -26.82 4.05 8.09
CA PHE A 115 -25.66 4.74 8.63
C PHE A 115 -24.94 5.50 7.53
N VAL A 116 -24.78 6.81 7.71
CA VAL A 116 -24.04 7.66 6.79
C VAL A 116 -22.59 7.75 7.24
N PHE A 117 -21.68 7.23 6.42
CA PHE A 117 -20.25 7.40 6.63
C PHE A 117 -19.75 8.72 6.00
N VAL A 118 -19.12 9.56 6.83
CA VAL A 118 -18.41 10.77 6.39
C VAL A 118 -17.05 10.78 7.07
N ALA A 119 -15.99 10.49 6.31
CA ALA A 119 -14.63 10.59 6.83
C ALA A 119 -14.20 12.06 6.99
N PRO A 120 -13.46 12.41 8.06
CA PRO A 120 -12.90 13.76 8.26
C PRO A 120 -11.67 14.06 7.39
N TYR A 121 -11.11 13.05 6.73
CA TYR A 121 -10.01 13.17 5.77
C TYR A 121 -10.52 12.80 4.36
N LYS A 122 -9.83 13.33 3.35
CA LYS A 122 -10.00 12.95 1.95
C LYS A 122 -9.24 11.66 1.67
N VAL A 123 -7.98 11.59 2.11
CA VAL A 123 -7.07 10.49 1.80
C VAL A 123 -6.15 10.21 2.98
N ILE A 124 -5.91 8.93 3.26
CA ILE A 124 -4.78 8.44 4.06
C ILE A 124 -3.91 7.59 3.12
N MET A 125 -2.63 7.91 2.97
CA MET A 125 -1.79 7.25 1.98
C MET A 125 -0.44 6.81 2.54
N ALA A 126 0.13 5.79 1.89
CA ALA A 126 1.49 5.35 2.03
C ALA A 126 2.17 5.39 0.66
N THR A 127 3.31 6.06 0.56
CA THR A 127 4.13 6.16 -0.66
C THR A 127 5.47 5.46 -0.45
N ALA A 128 5.83 4.57 -1.37
CA ALA A 128 7.07 3.81 -1.31
C ALA A 128 8.29 4.74 -1.43
N THR A 129 9.23 4.61 -0.50
CA THR A 129 10.51 5.34 -0.50
C THR A 129 11.49 4.77 -1.52
N ALA A 130 12.58 5.47 -1.79
CA ALA A 130 13.70 4.98 -2.60
C ALA A 130 14.31 3.65 -2.10
N ARG A 131 14.14 3.33 -0.81
CA ARG A 131 14.64 2.08 -0.21
C ARG A 131 13.68 0.91 -0.40
N ASN A 132 12.45 1.17 -0.83
CA ASN A 132 11.41 0.17 -0.90
C ASN A 132 11.65 -0.78 -2.09
N PRO A 133 11.70 -2.11 -1.87
CA PRO A 133 11.93 -3.08 -2.93
C PRO A 133 10.83 -3.17 -3.99
N VAL A 134 9.66 -2.56 -3.75
CA VAL A 134 8.56 -2.50 -4.72
C VAL A 134 8.75 -1.39 -5.77
N GLY A 135 9.77 -0.55 -5.59
CA GLY A 135 10.05 0.62 -6.41
C GLY A 135 9.49 1.90 -5.77
N GLU A 136 10.26 2.98 -5.90
CA GLU A 136 9.90 4.30 -5.38
C GLU A 136 8.61 4.85 -6.02
N GLY A 137 7.84 5.61 -5.25
CA GLY A 137 6.67 6.34 -5.76
C GLY A 137 5.41 5.52 -5.94
N ARG A 138 5.46 4.20 -5.70
CA ARG A 138 4.27 3.33 -5.62
C ARG A 138 3.43 3.74 -4.42
N LYS A 139 2.12 3.87 -4.60
CA LYS A 139 1.20 4.35 -3.56
C LYS A 139 0.15 3.32 -3.23
N LEU A 140 -0.18 3.21 -1.95
CA LEU A 140 -1.44 2.66 -1.48
C LEU A 140 -2.17 3.78 -0.76
N TRP A 141 -3.45 3.98 -1.04
CA TRP A 141 -4.23 4.99 -0.35
C TRP A 141 -5.63 4.50 -0.01
N PHE A 142 -6.16 5.06 1.07
CA PHE A 142 -7.54 4.93 1.49
C PHE A 142 -8.29 6.20 1.09
N ASP A 143 -9.38 6.04 0.35
CA ASP A 143 -10.29 7.08 -0.09
C ASP A 143 -11.40 7.26 0.95
N GLY A 144 -11.39 8.40 1.65
CA GLY A 144 -12.35 8.71 2.70
C GLY A 144 -13.76 9.06 2.19
N ASP A 145 -13.91 9.40 0.91
CA ASP A 145 -15.23 9.67 0.33
C ASP A 145 -15.96 8.37 0.00
N ASN A 146 -15.22 7.37 -0.50
CA ASN A 146 -15.72 6.08 -0.96
C ASN A 146 -15.52 4.92 0.04
N ASN A 147 -14.79 5.14 1.14
CA ASN A 147 -14.47 4.13 2.15
C ASN A 147 -13.77 2.90 1.53
N SER A 148 -12.76 3.13 0.67
CA SER A 148 -12.11 2.07 -0.11
C SER A 148 -10.61 2.26 -0.25
N TYR A 149 -9.88 1.15 -0.35
CA TYR A 149 -8.43 1.13 -0.61
C TYR A 149 -8.16 1.02 -2.11
N HIS A 150 -7.12 1.72 -2.57
CA HIS A 150 -6.72 1.80 -3.97
C HIS A 150 -5.20 1.81 -4.13
N GLY A 151 -4.73 1.44 -5.32
CA GLY A 151 -3.32 1.44 -5.67
C GLY A 151 -2.61 0.12 -5.35
N PHE A 152 -1.36 0.20 -4.90
CA PHE A 152 -0.44 -0.94 -4.80
C PHE A 152 -1.03 -2.13 -4.04
N GLY A 153 -1.35 -3.20 -4.78
CA GLY A 153 -1.90 -4.44 -4.26
C GLY A 153 -3.36 -4.37 -3.80
N ALA A 154 -4.05 -3.26 -4.10
CA ALA A 154 -5.50 -3.12 -3.99
C ALA A 154 -6.14 -3.18 -5.38
N ASP A 155 -5.80 -2.23 -6.27
CA ASP A 155 -6.32 -2.15 -7.64
C ASP A 155 -5.43 -1.32 -8.57
N ASP A 156 -5.83 -1.27 -9.85
CA ASP A 156 -5.16 -0.49 -10.90
C ASP A 156 -5.91 0.82 -11.21
N LYS A 157 -6.61 1.39 -10.21
CA LYS A 157 -7.36 2.65 -10.40
C LYS A 157 -6.40 3.79 -10.71
N ILE A 158 -6.82 4.69 -11.61
CA ILE A 158 -6.05 5.89 -11.95
C ILE A 158 -5.88 6.73 -10.68
N GLU A 159 -4.63 7.12 -10.41
CA GLU A 159 -4.30 7.98 -9.28
C GLU A 159 -5.03 9.33 -9.39
N PRO A 160 -5.61 9.85 -8.30
CA PRO A 160 -6.20 11.18 -8.29
C PRO A 160 -5.13 12.27 -8.46
N ASP A 161 -5.56 13.50 -8.72
CA ASP A 161 -4.66 14.65 -8.78
C ASP A 161 -4.08 14.96 -7.38
N TRP A 162 -2.90 14.39 -7.10
CA TRP A 162 -2.20 14.55 -5.84
C TRP A 162 -1.82 16.00 -5.56
N GLY A 163 -1.50 16.79 -6.58
CA GLY A 163 -1.17 18.21 -6.41
C GLY A 163 -2.35 19.03 -5.91
N ARG A 164 -3.58 18.60 -6.24
CA ARG A 164 -4.80 19.20 -5.70
C ARG A 164 -5.15 18.71 -4.29
N ILE A 165 -4.81 17.46 -3.95
CA ILE A 165 -5.12 16.85 -2.65
C ILE A 165 -4.08 17.26 -1.59
N PHE A 166 -2.82 17.35 -1.97
CA PHE A 166 -1.67 17.78 -1.18
C PHE A 166 -1.03 19.02 -1.82
N PRO A 167 -1.68 20.19 -1.76
CA PRO A 167 -1.22 21.40 -2.47
C PRO A 167 0.08 21.99 -1.90
N ASN A 168 0.50 21.60 -0.70
CA ASN A 168 1.81 21.92 -0.13
C ASN A 168 2.40 20.63 0.45
N PRO A 169 3.39 20.01 -0.22
CA PRO A 169 4.16 18.90 0.34
C PRO A 169 5.04 19.34 1.51
#